data_AF-A0A0Q8PJI0-F1
#
_entry.id   AF-A0A0Q8PJI0-F1
#
_cell.length_a   1.000
_cell.length_b   1.000
_cell.length_c   1.000
_cell.angle_alpha   90.00
_cell.angle_beta   90.00
_cell.angle_gamma   90.00
#
_symmetry.space_group_name_H-M   'P 1'
#
loop_
_entity.id
_entity.type
_entity.pdbx_description
1 polymer ?
#
loop_
_entity_poly.entity_id
_entity_poly.type
_entity_poly.pdbx_seq_one_letter_code
_entity_poly.pdbx_strand_id
1 'polypeptide(L)'
;MKVLVPVKRVVDYNVKVRVKSDGSGVDIANVKMSMNPFDEIAVEEATRLKEGGKVTEVIAVSCGVTQCQETLRTAMAIGADRGILVETDVELQPLAVAKLLKAVADKEQPQLIILGKQAIDDDCNQTGQMLAALLGWGQATQPQLIILGKQAIDDDCNQTGQMLAALLGWGQATFASKVTLEDGKATVTREVDGGLETLALPLPAIVTTDLRLNEPRYVTLPNIMKAKKKPLETLKPADIGVDVTPRLKTLKVSEPPKRSAGIMVKSVDELVSKLRNEAKVI
;
A
#
# COMPACT_ATOMS: atom_id res chain seq x y z
N MET A 1 -3.33 7.64 20.93
CA MET A 1 -2.50 8.29 19.88
C MET A 1 -3.29 8.40 18.59
N LYS A 2 -3.05 9.41 17.75
CA LYS A 2 -3.66 9.56 16.42
C LYS A 2 -2.83 8.82 15.38
N VAL A 3 -3.51 8.14 14.46
CA VAL A 3 -2.92 7.46 13.30
C VAL A 3 -3.43 8.10 12.02
N LEU A 4 -2.54 8.41 11.09
CA LEU A 4 -2.87 8.80 9.72
C LEU A 4 -2.76 7.56 8.82
N VAL A 5 -3.74 7.31 7.97
CA VAL A 5 -3.73 6.19 7.03
C VAL A 5 -3.99 6.70 5.61
N PRO A 6 -2.94 6.88 4.79
CA PRO A 6 -3.14 7.27 3.41
C PRO A 6 -3.72 6.11 2.60
N VAL A 7 -4.73 6.40 1.79
CA VAL A 7 -5.44 5.45 0.94
C VAL A 7 -5.54 5.99 -0.49
N LYS A 8 -5.26 5.15 -1.48
CA LYS A 8 -5.29 5.46 -2.91
C LYS A 8 -6.51 4.82 -3.56
N ARG A 9 -7.14 5.57 -4.46
CA ARG A 9 -8.17 5.09 -5.38
C ARG A 9 -7.48 4.57 -6.63
N VAL A 10 -7.69 3.30 -6.94
CA VAL A 10 -7.04 2.59 -8.06
C VAL A 10 -8.07 1.84 -8.88
N VAL A 11 -7.67 1.33 -10.05
CA VAL A 11 -8.51 0.38 -10.80
C VAL A 11 -8.67 -0.89 -9.98
N ASP A 12 -9.89 -1.45 -9.93
CA ASP A 12 -10.14 -2.69 -9.21
C ASP A 12 -9.25 -3.82 -9.76
N TYR A 13 -8.58 -4.56 -8.88
CA TYR A 13 -7.60 -5.58 -9.26
C TYR A 13 -8.19 -6.75 -10.08
N ASN A 14 -9.52 -6.92 -10.09
CA ASN A 14 -10.20 -7.90 -10.94
C ASN A 14 -10.43 -7.38 -12.37
N VAL A 15 -10.20 -6.09 -12.62
CA VAL A 15 -10.36 -5.49 -13.94
C VAL A 15 -9.09 -5.69 -14.75
N LYS A 16 -9.23 -6.32 -15.91
CA LYS A 16 -8.17 -6.36 -16.90
C LYS A 16 -8.05 -5.01 -17.60
N VAL A 17 -7.05 -4.25 -17.21
CA VAL A 17 -6.69 -2.97 -17.85
C VAL A 17 -6.24 -3.16 -19.30
N ARG A 18 -6.44 -2.12 -20.11
CA ARG A 18 -5.94 -2.05 -21.49
C ARG A 18 -5.13 -0.79 -21.66
N VAL A 19 -4.10 -0.85 -22.50
CA VAL A 19 -3.35 0.33 -22.88
C VAL A 19 -4.13 1.08 -23.97
N LYS A 20 -4.19 2.42 -23.88
CA LYS A 20 -4.79 3.25 -24.91
C LYS A 20 -4.07 3.04 -26.24
N SER A 21 -4.79 3.12 -27.35
CA SER A 21 -4.22 2.92 -28.70
C SER A 21 -3.14 3.93 -29.06
N ASP A 22 -3.16 5.13 -28.46
CA ASP A 22 -2.16 6.18 -28.61
C ASP A 22 -0.92 5.99 -27.71
N GLY A 23 -0.91 4.98 -26.84
CA GLY A 23 0.17 4.72 -25.90
C GLY A 23 0.34 5.78 -24.80
N SER A 24 -0.64 6.68 -24.63
CA SER A 24 -0.57 7.76 -23.64
C SER A 24 -0.74 7.28 -22.19
N GLY A 25 -1.30 6.09 -22.00
CA GLY A 25 -1.55 5.53 -20.68
C GLY A 25 -2.48 4.32 -20.71
N VAL A 26 -2.99 3.97 -19.55
CA VAL A 26 -4.02 2.94 -19.37
C VAL A 26 -5.41 3.54 -19.63
N ASP A 27 -6.28 2.78 -20.28
CA ASP A 27 -7.68 3.13 -20.45
C ASP A 27 -8.45 2.79 -19.17
N ILE A 28 -8.81 3.84 -18.45
CA ILE A 28 -9.60 3.78 -17.22
C ILE A 28 -11.01 4.33 -17.42
N ALA A 29 -11.43 4.57 -18.67
CA ALA A 29 -12.79 5.02 -18.95
C ALA A 29 -13.79 3.90 -18.60
N ASN A 30 -14.75 4.20 -17.73
CA ASN A 30 -15.82 3.28 -17.32
C ASN A 30 -15.33 2.00 -16.62
N VAL A 31 -14.10 1.97 -16.11
CA VAL A 31 -13.63 0.84 -15.30
C VAL A 31 -14.08 0.99 -13.85
N LYS A 32 -14.31 -0.13 -13.18
CA LYS A 32 -14.57 -0.15 -11.75
C LYS A 32 -13.30 0.27 -11.00
N MET A 33 -13.46 1.20 -10.07
CA MET A 33 -12.39 1.68 -9.21
C MET A 33 -12.62 1.18 -7.78
N SER A 34 -11.55 0.94 -7.03
CA SER A 34 -11.60 0.47 -5.65
C SER A 34 -10.53 1.15 -4.78
N MET A 35 -10.54 0.84 -3.48
CA MET A 35 -9.37 1.09 -2.65
C MET A 35 -8.24 0.16 -3.10
N ASN A 36 -7.01 0.64 -3.01
CA ASN A 36 -5.84 -0.20 -3.18
C ASN A 36 -5.81 -1.32 -2.11
N PRO A 37 -5.63 -2.60 -2.49
CA PRO A 37 -5.72 -3.71 -1.52
C PRO A 37 -4.73 -3.60 -0.35
N PHE A 38 -3.53 -3.05 -0.57
CA PHE A 38 -2.57 -2.84 0.51
C PHE A 38 -3.01 -1.75 1.50
N ASP A 39 -3.79 -0.78 1.02
CA ASP A 39 -4.33 0.28 1.87
C ASP A 39 -5.52 -0.23 2.70
N GLU A 40 -6.28 -1.21 2.20
CA GLU A 40 -7.31 -1.90 3.00
C GLU A 40 -6.70 -2.61 4.22
N ILE A 41 -5.55 -3.27 4.01
CA ILE A 41 -4.77 -3.90 5.10
C ILE A 41 -4.28 -2.84 6.10
N ALA A 42 -3.79 -1.69 5.61
CA ALA A 42 -3.32 -0.59 6.46
C ALA A 42 -4.46 -0.01 7.33
N VAL A 43 -5.65 0.18 6.76
CA VAL A 43 -6.83 0.66 7.48
C VAL A 43 -7.31 -0.39 8.49
N GLU A 44 -7.31 -1.67 8.13
CA GLU A 44 -7.66 -2.77 9.04
C GLU A 44 -6.74 -2.79 10.25
N GLU A 45 -5.43 -2.75 10.05
CA GLU A 45 -4.45 -2.78 11.15
C GLU A 45 -4.60 -1.55 12.07
N ALA A 46 -4.76 -0.35 11.49
CA ALA A 46 -5.05 0.86 12.27
C ALA A 46 -6.32 0.71 13.13
N THR A 47 -7.34 0.05 12.57
CA THR A 47 -8.61 -0.22 13.26
C THR A 47 -8.42 -1.22 14.39
N ARG A 48 -7.66 -2.31 14.18
CA ARG A 48 -7.34 -3.29 15.23
C ARG A 48 -6.55 -2.67 16.37
N LEU A 49 -5.58 -1.81 16.07
CA LEU A 49 -4.82 -1.07 17.09
C LEU A 49 -5.72 -0.15 17.92
N LYS A 50 -6.75 0.43 17.30
CA LYS A 50 -7.75 1.24 18.00
C LYS A 50 -8.67 0.38 18.87
N GLU A 51 -9.17 -0.73 18.36
CA GLU A 51 -9.98 -1.70 19.11
C GLU A 51 -9.23 -2.28 20.31
N GLY A 52 -7.90 -2.46 20.17
CA GLY A 52 -6.99 -2.85 21.24
C GLY A 52 -6.59 -1.72 22.20
N GLY A 53 -7.19 -0.54 22.11
CA GLY A 53 -6.97 0.59 23.01
C GLY A 53 -5.64 1.33 22.84
N LYS A 54 -4.83 1.00 21.83
CA LYS A 54 -3.52 1.62 21.58
C LYS A 54 -3.67 2.93 20.79
N VAL A 55 -4.67 3.01 19.92
CA VAL A 55 -4.97 4.17 19.06
C VAL A 55 -6.28 4.81 19.51
N THR A 56 -6.33 6.14 19.52
CA THR A 56 -7.49 6.92 19.94
C THR A 56 -8.26 7.52 18.77
N GLU A 57 -7.59 7.71 17.63
CA GLU A 57 -8.19 8.27 16.41
C GLU A 57 -7.46 7.74 15.17
N VAL A 58 -8.22 7.36 14.14
CA VAL A 58 -7.71 6.94 12.83
C VAL A 58 -8.22 7.93 11.76
N ILE A 59 -7.31 8.62 11.11
CA ILE A 59 -7.60 9.64 10.08
C ILE A 59 -7.19 9.07 8.72
N ALA A 60 -8.17 8.79 7.85
CA ALA A 60 -7.89 8.35 6.49
C ALA A 60 -7.59 9.55 5.59
N VAL A 61 -6.58 9.48 4.72
CA VAL A 61 -6.22 10.57 3.81
C VAL A 61 -6.16 10.06 2.38
N SER A 62 -6.74 10.78 1.43
CA SER A 62 -6.58 10.47 0.00
C SER A 62 -6.25 11.73 -0.77
N CYS A 63 -5.35 11.62 -1.74
CA CYS A 63 -4.94 12.73 -2.60
C CYS A 63 -5.34 12.41 -4.04
N GLY A 64 -6.06 13.31 -4.70
CA GLY A 64 -6.50 13.12 -6.07
C GLY A 64 -7.86 13.75 -6.34
N VAL A 65 -8.58 13.23 -7.32
CA VAL A 65 -9.87 13.76 -7.77
C VAL A 65 -10.98 13.63 -6.72
N THR A 66 -12.08 14.36 -6.87
CA THR A 66 -13.24 14.32 -5.96
C THR A 66 -13.79 12.91 -5.72
N GLN A 67 -13.68 12.01 -6.70
CA GLN A 67 -14.13 10.61 -6.57
C GLN A 67 -13.35 9.82 -5.50
N CYS A 68 -12.17 10.28 -5.07
CA CYS A 68 -11.44 9.70 -3.93
C CYS A 68 -12.25 9.78 -2.61
N GLN A 69 -13.29 10.61 -2.52
CA GLN A 69 -14.22 10.59 -1.38
C GLN A 69 -14.86 9.21 -1.19
N GLU A 70 -15.16 8.47 -2.25
CA GLU A 70 -15.74 7.13 -2.16
C GLU A 70 -14.78 6.16 -1.44
N THR A 71 -13.49 6.21 -1.79
CA THR A 71 -12.42 5.43 -1.14
C THR A 71 -12.28 5.80 0.34
N LEU A 72 -12.34 7.10 0.67
CA LEU A 72 -12.33 7.55 2.06
C LEU A 72 -13.56 7.06 2.85
N ARG A 73 -14.73 7.01 2.22
CA ARG A 73 -15.94 6.44 2.84
C ARG A 73 -15.79 4.95 3.10
N THR A 74 -15.14 4.21 2.21
CA THR A 74 -14.79 2.80 2.46
C THR A 74 -13.84 2.68 3.65
N ALA A 75 -12.79 3.49 3.74
CA ALA A 75 -11.86 3.47 4.89
C ALA A 75 -12.57 3.75 6.22
N MET A 76 -13.49 4.73 6.21
CA MET A 76 -14.35 5.06 7.35
C MET A 76 -15.35 3.96 7.70
N ALA A 77 -15.76 3.15 6.73
CA ALA A 77 -16.65 2.02 6.96
C ALA A 77 -15.88 0.80 7.52
N ILE A 78 -14.60 0.63 7.17
CA ILE A 78 -13.69 -0.35 7.79
C ILE A 78 -13.46 0.01 9.26
N GLY A 79 -13.09 1.26 9.55
CA GLY A 79 -12.88 1.69 10.93
C GLY A 79 -12.31 3.08 11.16
N ALA A 80 -11.89 3.81 10.12
CA ALA A 80 -11.37 5.17 10.27
C ALA A 80 -12.42 6.13 10.86
N ASP A 81 -12.00 7.06 11.71
CA ASP A 81 -12.87 8.01 12.40
C ASP A 81 -13.37 9.12 11.48
N ARG A 82 -12.48 9.63 10.62
CA ARG A 82 -12.76 10.67 9.64
C ARG A 82 -11.83 10.58 8.43
N GLY A 83 -12.17 11.32 7.38
CA GLY A 83 -11.39 11.42 6.16
C GLY A 83 -10.86 12.84 5.89
N ILE A 84 -9.74 12.92 5.19
CA ILE A 84 -9.23 14.15 4.57
C ILE A 84 -9.01 13.86 3.09
N LEU A 85 -9.68 14.61 2.23
CA LEU A 85 -9.41 14.64 0.80
C LEU A 85 -8.50 15.82 0.50
N VAL A 86 -7.34 15.56 -0.10
CA VAL A 86 -6.53 16.60 -0.74
C VAL A 86 -6.88 16.59 -2.23
N GLU A 87 -7.82 17.47 -2.61
CA GLU A 87 -8.49 17.44 -3.90
C GLU A 87 -7.68 18.16 -5.00
N THR A 88 -7.40 17.45 -6.08
CA THR A 88 -6.73 17.99 -7.27
C THR A 88 -7.01 17.15 -8.51
N ASP A 89 -7.06 17.81 -9.67
CA ASP A 89 -7.17 17.17 -10.99
C ASP A 89 -5.78 16.91 -11.63
N VAL A 90 -4.70 17.32 -10.96
CA VAL A 90 -3.32 17.06 -11.42
C VAL A 90 -3.01 15.59 -11.22
N GLU A 91 -2.38 14.98 -12.23
CA GLU A 91 -1.81 13.64 -12.11
C GLU A 91 -0.65 13.65 -11.10
N LEU A 92 -0.89 13.08 -9.92
CA LEU A 92 0.04 13.13 -8.81
C LEU A 92 1.14 12.08 -8.93
N GLN A 93 2.38 12.54 -8.87
CA GLN A 93 3.56 11.68 -8.76
C GLN A 93 3.91 11.40 -7.29
N PRO A 94 4.63 10.32 -6.97
CA PRO A 94 4.93 9.92 -5.59
C PRO A 94 5.53 11.04 -4.73
N LEU A 95 6.41 11.87 -5.30
CA LEU A 95 7.00 13.01 -4.60
C LEU A 95 5.95 14.08 -4.22
N ALA A 96 5.00 14.36 -5.11
CA ALA A 96 3.92 15.30 -4.84
C ALA A 96 3.01 14.76 -3.73
N VAL A 97 2.62 13.48 -3.83
CA VAL A 97 1.83 12.80 -2.78
C VAL A 97 2.55 12.86 -1.42
N ALA A 98 3.84 12.55 -1.38
CA ALA A 98 4.65 12.61 -0.17
C ALA A 98 4.67 14.03 0.44
N LYS A 99 4.79 15.08 -0.36
CA LYS A 99 4.71 16.47 0.14
C LYS A 99 3.32 16.84 0.66
N LEU A 100 2.25 16.42 -0.01
CA LEU A 100 0.87 16.65 0.44
C LEU A 100 0.62 15.96 1.78
N LEU A 101 1.02 14.69 1.88
CA LEU A 101 0.91 13.92 3.12
C LEU A 101 1.76 14.53 4.25
N LYS A 102 2.94 15.08 3.94
CA LYS A 102 3.77 15.81 4.91
C LYS A 102 3.00 17.01 5.48
N ALA A 103 2.41 17.83 4.62
CA ALA A 103 1.66 19.01 5.06
C ALA A 103 0.39 18.63 5.86
N VAL A 104 -0.30 17.56 5.49
CA VAL A 104 -1.41 17.01 6.28
C VAL A 104 -0.91 16.50 7.64
N ALA A 105 0.23 15.81 7.69
CA ALA A 105 0.82 15.35 8.94
C ALA A 105 1.26 16.53 9.84
N ASP A 106 1.86 17.59 9.27
CA ASP A 106 2.20 18.81 10.01
C ASP A 106 0.95 19.47 10.62
N LYS A 107 -0.19 19.42 9.93
CA LYS A 107 -1.47 19.94 10.44
C LYS A 107 -2.05 19.05 11.54
N GLU A 108 -2.10 17.74 11.30
CA GLU A 108 -2.83 16.80 12.15
C GLU A 108 -2.01 16.31 13.35
N GLN A 109 -0.70 16.49 13.28
CA GLN A 109 0.28 16.02 14.25
C GLN A 109 0.00 14.56 14.66
N PRO A 110 -0.11 13.62 13.69
CA PRO A 110 -0.30 12.21 14.02
C PRO A 110 0.97 11.68 14.68
N GLN A 111 0.83 10.69 15.58
CA GLN A 111 2.00 10.06 16.18
C GLN A 111 2.45 8.82 15.39
N LEU A 112 1.66 8.39 14.41
CA LEU A 112 1.94 7.26 13.52
C LEU A 112 1.26 7.47 12.16
N ILE A 113 1.94 7.11 11.08
CA ILE A 113 1.37 7.04 9.73
C ILE A 113 1.52 5.59 9.25
N ILE A 114 0.41 4.94 8.87
CA ILE A 114 0.41 3.58 8.31
C ILE A 114 0.05 3.69 6.83
N LEU A 115 0.95 3.24 5.97
CA LEU A 115 0.81 3.27 4.52
C LEU A 115 0.66 1.85 3.97
N GLY A 116 -0.13 1.69 2.92
CA GLY A 116 -0.05 0.48 2.11
C GLY A 116 1.30 0.39 1.39
N LYS A 117 1.66 -0.82 0.98
CA LYS A 117 2.95 -1.15 0.36
C LYS A 117 3.22 -0.37 -0.92
N GLN A 118 2.21 -0.24 -1.77
CA GLN A 118 2.36 0.17 -3.17
C GLN A 118 0.99 0.52 -3.75
N ALA A 119 0.98 1.43 -4.73
CA ALA A 119 -0.15 1.65 -5.60
C ALA A 119 -0.12 0.71 -6.82
N ILE A 120 -1.24 0.06 -7.15
CA ILE A 120 -1.30 -0.96 -8.23
C ILE A 120 -1.64 -0.40 -9.63
N ASP A 121 -1.95 0.88 -9.73
CA ASP A 121 -2.37 1.55 -10.98
C ASP A 121 -1.20 2.19 -11.73
N ASP A 122 -0.22 2.72 -11.00
CA ASP A 122 1.03 3.30 -11.52
C ASP A 122 2.28 2.59 -10.99
N ASP A 123 2.10 1.49 -10.28
CA ASP A 123 3.14 0.64 -9.70
C ASP A 123 4.11 1.38 -8.74
N CYS A 124 3.75 2.55 -8.22
CA CYS A 124 4.68 3.33 -7.40
C CYS A 124 4.71 2.88 -5.93
N ASN A 125 5.93 2.74 -5.37
CA ASN A 125 6.17 2.34 -3.97
C ASN A 125 6.96 3.36 -3.13
N GLN A 126 7.32 4.52 -3.69
CA GLN A 126 8.31 5.45 -3.11
C GLN A 126 7.72 6.49 -2.15
N THR A 127 6.39 6.63 -2.12
CA THR A 127 5.69 7.68 -1.37
C THR A 127 6.01 7.63 0.12
N GLY A 128 6.11 6.44 0.72
CA GLY A 128 6.38 6.30 2.15
C GLY A 128 7.79 6.73 2.56
N GLN A 129 8.78 6.38 1.74
CA GLN A 129 10.21 6.69 1.89
C GLN A 129 10.42 8.20 1.72
N MET A 130 9.80 8.78 0.68
CA MET A 130 9.85 10.22 0.43
C MET A 130 9.15 11.01 1.54
N LEU A 131 7.98 10.57 2.00
CA LEU A 131 7.23 11.23 3.08
C LEU A 131 8.06 11.27 4.37
N ALA A 132 8.67 10.16 4.74
CA ALA A 132 9.53 10.09 5.91
C ALA A 132 10.71 11.06 5.82
N ALA A 133 11.47 11.01 4.72
CA ALA A 133 12.59 11.89 4.48
C ALA A 133 12.18 13.38 4.57
N LEU A 134 11.02 13.74 4.01
CA LEU A 134 10.49 15.10 4.03
C LEU A 134 10.09 15.56 5.43
N LEU A 135 9.54 14.68 6.25
CA LEU A 135 9.15 14.99 7.63
C LEU A 135 10.37 15.11 8.57
N GLY A 136 11.57 14.73 8.12
CA GLY A 136 12.70 14.48 9.02
C GLY A 136 12.37 13.36 10.02
N TRP A 137 11.34 12.60 9.70
CA TRP A 137 10.95 11.43 10.44
C TRP A 137 11.88 10.33 9.94
N GLY A 138 12.40 9.51 10.87
CA GLY A 138 12.79 8.17 10.43
C GLY A 138 11.60 7.63 9.65
N GLN A 139 11.80 6.92 8.55
CA GLN A 139 10.68 6.17 8.01
C GLN A 139 10.32 5.21 9.12
N ALA A 140 9.26 5.59 9.86
CA ALA A 140 8.97 5.41 11.29
C ALA A 140 9.71 6.28 12.36
N THR A 141 9.09 7.41 12.76
CA THR A 141 9.27 8.07 14.08
C THR A 141 7.90 8.55 14.60
N GLN A 142 7.36 8.18 15.76
CA GLN A 142 7.88 7.52 16.97
C GLN A 142 7.24 6.13 17.26
N PRO A 143 7.20 5.17 16.33
CA PRO A 143 6.82 3.82 16.69
C PRO A 143 8.04 3.02 17.13
N GLN A 144 7.82 2.16 18.12
CA GLN A 144 8.76 1.10 18.46
C GLN A 144 8.84 0.04 17.33
N LEU A 145 7.91 0.01 16.37
CA LEU A 145 7.85 -0.97 15.28
C LEU A 145 7.42 -0.34 13.93
N ILE A 146 8.16 -0.60 12.85
CA ILE A 146 7.81 -0.23 11.46
C ILE A 146 7.20 -1.43 10.78
N ILE A 147 6.13 -1.28 9.99
CA ILE A 147 5.53 -2.37 9.22
C ILE A 147 5.38 -1.93 7.75
N LEU A 148 6.09 -2.58 6.82
CA LEU A 148 5.99 -2.38 5.35
C LEU A 148 5.47 -3.67 4.69
N GLY A 149 5.28 -3.75 3.37
CA GLY A 149 4.96 -5.04 2.72
C GLY A 149 6.20 -5.81 2.22
N LYS A 150 6.08 -7.13 1.99
CA LYS A 150 7.16 -8.03 1.53
C LYS A 150 7.90 -7.50 0.30
N GLN A 151 7.27 -7.47 -0.86
CA GLN A 151 7.91 -7.09 -2.12
C GLN A 151 6.94 -6.29 -2.98
N ALA A 152 7.43 -5.32 -3.72
CA ALA A 152 6.66 -4.64 -4.75
C ALA A 152 6.36 -5.65 -5.89
N ILE A 153 5.16 -5.64 -6.48
CA ILE A 153 4.74 -6.67 -7.48
C ILE A 153 5.17 -6.32 -8.92
N ASP A 154 5.84 -5.20 -9.07
CA ASP A 154 6.32 -4.58 -10.30
C ASP A 154 7.82 -4.81 -10.49
N ASP A 155 8.64 -4.40 -9.50
CA ASP A 155 10.09 -4.54 -9.53
C ASP A 155 10.57 -5.88 -8.95
N ASP A 156 9.70 -6.60 -8.22
CA ASP A 156 9.99 -7.82 -7.46
C ASP A 156 11.29 -7.75 -6.61
N CYS A 157 11.72 -6.54 -6.25
CA CYS A 157 13.06 -6.32 -5.73
C CYS A 157 13.19 -6.74 -4.27
N ASN A 158 12.11 -6.68 -3.49
CA ASN A 158 12.11 -7.00 -2.06
C ASN A 158 13.31 -6.36 -1.33
N GLN A 159 13.53 -5.06 -1.48
CA GLN A 159 14.72 -4.38 -0.95
C GLN A 159 14.40 -3.21 -0.02
N THR A 160 13.27 -2.55 -0.24
CA THR A 160 12.90 -1.32 0.48
C THR A 160 12.94 -1.45 2.01
N GLY A 161 12.34 -2.51 2.58
CA GLY A 161 12.33 -2.71 4.02
C GLY A 161 13.73 -2.97 4.59
N GLN A 162 14.55 -3.73 3.86
CA GLN A 162 15.91 -4.09 4.26
C GLN A 162 16.88 -2.90 4.15
N MET A 163 16.79 -2.12 3.08
CA MET A 163 17.60 -0.91 2.90
C MET A 163 17.24 0.15 3.95
N LEU A 164 15.96 0.26 4.28
CA LEU A 164 15.52 1.16 5.34
C LEU A 164 16.08 0.75 6.71
N ALA A 165 16.08 -0.54 7.04
CA ALA A 165 16.63 -1.04 8.29
C ALA A 165 18.13 -0.71 8.42
N ALA A 166 18.87 -0.84 7.31
CA ALA A 166 20.28 -0.46 7.25
C ALA A 166 20.50 1.05 7.43
N LEU A 167 19.67 1.89 6.80
CA LEU A 167 19.78 3.35 6.90
C LEU A 167 19.44 3.89 8.30
N LEU A 168 18.56 3.20 9.04
CA LEU A 168 18.17 3.57 10.40
C LEU A 168 19.03 2.89 11.49
N GLY A 169 19.78 1.84 11.14
CA GLY A 169 20.54 1.02 12.10
C GLY A 169 19.65 0.17 13.01
N TRP A 170 18.46 -0.26 12.54
CA TRP A 170 17.45 -0.96 13.33
C TRP A 170 17.43 -2.47 13.04
N GLY A 171 16.96 -3.26 14.02
CA GLY A 171 16.66 -4.67 13.81
C GLY A 171 15.53 -4.86 12.79
N GLN A 172 15.55 -5.93 11.99
CA GLN A 172 14.54 -6.19 10.96
C GLN A 172 13.99 -7.62 10.98
N ALA A 173 12.71 -7.78 10.63
CA ALA A 173 12.05 -9.06 10.36
C ALA A 173 11.14 -8.93 9.14
N THR A 174 11.64 -9.39 7.98
CA THR A 174 10.85 -9.39 6.74
C THR A 174 9.86 -10.56 6.66
N PHE A 175 8.86 -10.49 5.79
CA PHE A 175 7.95 -11.61 5.49
C PHE A 175 7.11 -12.09 6.69
N ALA A 176 6.74 -11.18 7.57
CA ALA A 176 5.97 -11.47 8.77
C ALA A 176 4.56 -11.98 8.45
N SER A 177 4.25 -13.17 8.95
CA SER A 177 2.90 -13.74 9.00
C SER A 177 2.26 -13.62 10.39
N LYS A 178 3.04 -13.29 11.42
CA LYS A 178 2.52 -12.93 12.76
C LYS A 178 3.43 -11.92 13.46
N VAL A 179 2.83 -10.98 14.18
CA VAL A 179 3.54 -10.00 15.00
C VAL A 179 2.90 -9.95 16.39
N THR A 180 3.74 -10.01 17.42
CA THR A 180 3.36 -9.81 18.83
C THR A 180 4.30 -8.79 19.46
N LEU A 181 3.74 -7.90 20.29
CA LEU A 181 4.45 -6.76 20.88
C LEU A 181 4.34 -6.83 22.40
N GLU A 182 5.45 -7.11 23.07
CA GLU A 182 5.54 -7.25 24.53
C GLU A 182 6.89 -6.72 25.03
N ASP A 183 6.90 -6.06 26.20
CA ASP A 183 8.11 -5.63 26.93
C ASP A 183 9.20 -4.93 26.09
N GLY A 184 8.80 -4.05 25.16
CA GLY A 184 9.74 -3.31 24.31
C GLY A 184 10.41 -4.17 23.23
N LYS A 185 9.83 -5.33 22.90
CA LYS A 185 10.28 -6.25 21.84
C LYS A 185 9.14 -6.58 20.88
N ALA A 186 9.50 -6.84 19.62
CA ALA A 186 8.62 -7.47 18.65
C ALA A 186 9.03 -8.93 18.47
N THR A 187 8.12 -9.84 18.78
CA THR A 187 8.25 -11.25 18.40
C THR A 187 7.51 -11.46 17.09
N VAL A 188 8.26 -11.77 16.03
CA VAL A 188 7.78 -11.80 14.66
C VAL A 188 8.01 -13.18 14.08
N THR A 189 6.94 -13.85 13.65
CA THR A 189 7.02 -15.08 12.88
C THR A 189 7.03 -14.72 11.39
N ARG A 190 8.03 -15.22 10.68
CA ARG A 190 8.36 -14.92 9.29
C ARG A 190 8.22 -16.17 8.44
N GLU A 191 7.74 -16.00 7.23
CA GLU A 191 7.79 -17.02 6.18
C GLU A 191 9.21 -17.07 5.59
N VAL A 192 9.81 -18.25 5.57
CA VAL A 192 11.10 -18.55 4.94
C VAL A 192 10.93 -19.78 4.04
N ASP A 193 11.87 -20.03 3.12
CA ASP A 193 11.71 -21.09 2.11
C ASP A 193 11.43 -22.49 2.70
N GLY A 194 11.97 -22.78 3.89
CA GLY A 194 11.79 -24.05 4.60
C GLY A 194 10.61 -24.10 5.58
N GLY A 195 9.81 -23.03 5.72
CA GLY A 195 8.70 -22.96 6.68
C GLY A 195 8.65 -21.64 7.45
N LEU A 196 8.56 -21.71 8.78
CA LEU A 196 8.41 -20.53 9.65
C LEU A 196 9.65 -20.32 10.51
N GLU A 197 10.05 -19.06 10.65
CA GLU A 197 11.12 -18.62 11.54
C GLU A 197 10.59 -17.56 12.49
N THR A 198 10.81 -17.69 13.80
CA THR A 198 10.40 -16.67 14.78
C THR A 198 11.61 -15.92 15.33
N LEU A 199 11.60 -14.60 15.17
CA LEU A 199 12.62 -13.69 15.67
C LEU A 199 12.06 -12.82 16.80
N ALA A 200 12.89 -12.52 17.79
CA ALA A 200 12.61 -11.51 18.79
C ALA A 200 13.53 -10.30 18.54
N LEU A 201 12.95 -9.15 18.23
CA LEU A 201 13.65 -7.93 17.91
C LEU A 201 13.47 -6.91 19.04
N PRO A 202 14.56 -6.33 19.59
CA PRO A 202 14.42 -5.16 20.45
C PRO A 202 13.87 -4.01 19.61
N LEU A 203 12.95 -3.26 20.20
CA LEU A 203 12.42 -2.06 19.56
C LEU A 203 13.43 -0.91 19.77
N PRO A 204 13.68 -0.05 18.77
CA PRO A 204 12.91 0.07 17.53
C PRO A 204 13.30 -0.95 16.43
N ALA A 205 12.31 -1.48 15.70
CA ALA A 205 12.52 -2.54 14.70
C ALA A 205 11.66 -2.37 13.43
N ILE A 206 12.12 -2.91 12.30
CA ILE A 206 11.41 -2.92 11.00
C ILE A 206 10.81 -4.29 10.73
N VAL A 207 9.54 -4.34 10.35
CA VAL A 207 8.83 -5.54 9.93
C VAL A 207 8.32 -5.34 8.53
N THR A 208 8.36 -6.37 7.68
CA THR A 208 7.61 -6.36 6.42
C THR A 208 6.56 -7.46 6.40
N THR A 209 5.37 -7.21 5.89
CA THR A 209 4.19 -8.05 6.02
C THR A 209 3.99 -8.89 4.79
N ASP A 210 3.63 -10.14 5.04
CA ASP A 210 3.10 -11.03 4.05
C ASP A 210 1.58 -10.87 3.95
N LEU A 211 0.99 -11.32 2.84
CA LEU A 211 -0.47 -11.35 2.65
C LEU A 211 -1.19 -12.15 3.76
N ARG A 212 -0.47 -13.04 4.45
CA ARG A 212 -0.98 -13.86 5.56
C ARG A 212 -1.08 -13.13 6.90
N LEU A 213 -0.61 -11.87 6.99
CA LEU A 213 -0.63 -11.13 8.27
C LEU A 213 -2.05 -10.95 8.82
N ASN A 214 -2.97 -10.51 7.97
CA ASN A 214 -4.37 -10.35 8.32
C ASN A 214 -5.25 -10.45 7.07
N GLU A 215 -6.54 -10.68 7.29
CA GLU A 215 -7.57 -10.52 6.28
C GLU A 215 -8.36 -9.24 6.61
N PRO A 216 -8.40 -8.25 5.69
CA PRO A 216 -9.26 -7.08 5.85
C PRO A 216 -10.71 -7.48 6.09
N ARG A 217 -11.37 -6.83 7.04
CA ARG A 217 -12.75 -7.19 7.39
C ARG A 217 -13.71 -6.84 6.25
N TYR A 218 -14.74 -7.67 6.08
CA TYR A 218 -15.86 -7.29 5.23
C TYR A 218 -16.66 -6.15 5.86
N VAL A 219 -16.94 -5.12 5.08
CA VAL A 219 -17.66 -3.94 5.55
C VAL A 219 -19.18 -4.20 5.49
N THR A 220 -19.85 -4.09 6.63
CA THR A 220 -21.30 -4.29 6.72
C THR A 220 -22.10 -3.06 6.26
N LEU A 221 -23.32 -3.26 5.75
CA LEU A 221 -24.23 -2.16 5.35
C LEU A 221 -24.43 -1.10 6.45
N PRO A 222 -24.63 -1.45 7.73
CA PRO A 222 -24.72 -0.45 8.80
C PRO A 222 -23.46 0.42 8.92
N ASN A 223 -22.27 -0.16 8.75
CA ASN A 223 -21.02 0.58 8.81
C ASN A 223 -20.86 1.51 7.60
N ILE A 224 -21.26 1.08 6.40
CA ILE A 224 -21.30 1.93 5.19
C ILE A 224 -22.22 3.14 5.45
N MET A 225 -23.39 2.92 6.05
CA MET A 225 -24.33 4.00 6.35
C MET A 225 -23.81 4.96 7.43
N LYS A 226 -23.11 4.46 8.46
CA LYS A 226 -22.43 5.30 9.45
C LYS A 226 -21.30 6.11 8.82
N ALA A 227 -20.54 5.51 7.91
CA ALA A 227 -19.42 6.15 7.23
C ALA A 227 -19.83 7.38 6.41
N LYS A 228 -21.06 7.41 5.86
CA LYS A 228 -21.61 8.58 5.17
C LYS A 228 -21.78 9.81 6.07
N LYS A 229 -21.95 9.60 7.38
CA LYS A 229 -22.13 10.68 8.37
C LYS A 229 -20.82 11.10 9.05
N LYS A 230 -19.76 10.32 8.90
CA LYS A 230 -18.46 10.63 9.49
C LYS A 230 -17.85 11.88 8.84
N PRO A 231 -17.06 12.68 9.58
CA PRO A 231 -16.47 13.90 9.05
C PRO A 231 -15.56 13.61 7.85
N LEU A 232 -15.65 14.45 6.82
CA LEU A 232 -14.75 14.45 5.68
C LEU A 232 -14.36 15.90 5.41
N GLU A 233 -13.08 16.20 5.59
CA GLU A 233 -12.51 17.51 5.26
C GLU A 233 -11.96 17.48 3.84
N THR A 234 -12.11 18.58 3.10
CA THR A 234 -11.49 18.76 1.77
C THR A 234 -10.50 19.92 1.83
N LEU A 235 -9.28 19.68 1.35
CA LEU A 235 -8.20 20.64 1.21
C LEU A 235 -7.76 20.71 -0.26
N LYS A 236 -7.25 21.85 -0.71
CA LYS A 236 -6.52 21.93 -1.99
C LYS A 236 -5.00 21.97 -1.73
N PRO A 237 -4.16 21.48 -2.65
CA PRO A 237 -2.70 21.61 -2.54
C PRO A 237 -2.21 23.03 -2.24
N ALA A 238 -2.86 24.04 -2.84
CA ALA A 238 -2.54 25.44 -2.62
C ALA A 238 -2.79 25.90 -1.17
N ASP A 239 -3.83 25.38 -0.51
CA ASP A 239 -4.19 25.75 0.87
C ASP A 239 -3.17 25.26 1.90
N ILE A 240 -2.44 24.20 1.55
CA ILE A 240 -1.40 23.59 2.38
C ILE A 240 0.02 23.88 1.85
N GLY A 241 0.15 24.80 0.89
CA GLY A 241 1.45 25.30 0.41
C GLY A 241 2.29 24.29 -0.36
N VAL A 242 1.68 23.31 -1.03
CA VAL A 242 2.40 22.24 -1.73
C VAL A 242 2.30 22.39 -3.26
N ASP A 243 3.45 22.50 -3.90
CA ASP A 243 3.58 22.38 -5.36
C ASP A 243 3.51 20.92 -5.80
N VAL A 244 2.50 20.63 -6.63
CA VAL A 244 2.19 19.29 -7.18
C VAL A 244 2.59 19.16 -8.66
N THR A 245 3.32 20.14 -9.21
CA THR A 245 3.73 20.12 -10.62
C THR A 245 4.50 18.83 -10.94
N PRO A 246 4.07 18.04 -11.95
CA PRO A 246 4.76 16.83 -12.37
C PRO A 246 6.21 17.09 -12.75
N ARG A 247 7.12 16.21 -12.31
CA ARG A 247 8.56 16.27 -12.64
C ARG A 247 9.01 15.19 -13.61
N LEU A 248 8.29 14.07 -13.63
CA LEU A 248 8.45 13.00 -14.61
C LEU A 248 7.44 13.18 -15.74
N LYS A 249 7.77 12.68 -16.93
CA LYS A 249 6.86 12.63 -18.06
C LYS A 249 6.80 11.19 -18.57
N THR A 250 5.62 10.59 -18.52
CA THR A 250 5.37 9.30 -19.17
C THR A 250 5.50 9.49 -20.68
N LEU A 251 6.47 8.79 -21.28
CA LEU A 251 6.72 8.90 -22.72
C LEU A 251 5.78 7.98 -23.52
N LYS A 252 5.60 6.75 -23.03
CA LYS A 252 4.76 5.74 -23.67
C LYS A 252 4.43 4.61 -22.69
N VAL A 253 3.22 4.09 -22.80
CA VAL A 253 2.78 2.83 -22.19
C VAL A 253 2.51 1.83 -23.33
N SER A 254 2.87 0.56 -23.13
CA SER A 254 2.64 -0.51 -24.11
C SER A 254 2.32 -1.83 -23.43
N GLU A 255 1.48 -2.65 -24.07
CA GLU A 255 1.23 -4.02 -23.60
C GLU A 255 2.51 -4.87 -23.68
N PRO A 256 2.72 -5.81 -22.74
CA PRO A 256 3.81 -6.76 -22.83
C PRO A 256 3.65 -7.68 -24.06
N PRO A 257 4.73 -8.33 -24.52
CA PRO A 257 4.66 -9.29 -25.61
C PRO A 257 3.62 -10.39 -25.32
N LYS A 258 2.74 -10.67 -26.28
CA LYS A 258 1.78 -11.76 -26.16
C LYS A 258 2.52 -13.09 -26.08
N ARG A 259 2.24 -13.89 -25.05
CA ARG A 259 2.74 -15.26 -24.96
C ARG A 259 2.20 -16.09 -26.13
N SER A 260 3.06 -16.91 -26.74
CA SER A 260 2.62 -17.87 -27.75
C SER A 260 1.57 -18.83 -27.17
N ALA A 261 0.61 -19.24 -28.00
CA ALA A 261 -0.41 -20.19 -27.60
C ALA A 261 0.24 -21.50 -27.12
N GLY A 262 -0.26 -22.03 -26.01
CA GLY A 262 0.13 -23.34 -25.52
C GLY A 262 -0.39 -24.47 -26.41
N ILE A 263 0.12 -25.67 -26.19
CA ILE A 263 -0.31 -26.90 -26.87
C ILE A 263 -0.98 -27.80 -25.84
N MET A 264 -2.17 -28.32 -26.19
CA MET A 264 -2.85 -29.36 -25.41
C MET A 264 -2.35 -30.73 -25.88
N VAL A 265 -1.74 -31.49 -24.98
CA VAL A 265 -1.27 -32.86 -25.26
C VAL A 265 -2.31 -33.89 -24.83
N LYS A 266 -2.33 -35.05 -25.49
CA LYS A 266 -3.35 -36.09 -25.30
C LYS A 266 -3.00 -37.10 -24.22
N SER A 267 -1.73 -37.16 -23.79
CA SER A 267 -1.28 -38.09 -22.77
C SER A 267 -0.11 -37.55 -21.96
N VAL A 268 0.15 -38.19 -20.82
CA VAL A 268 1.33 -37.93 -19.99
C VAL A 268 2.62 -38.22 -20.76
N ASP A 269 2.66 -39.30 -21.55
CA ASP A 269 3.84 -39.64 -22.35
C ASP A 269 4.16 -38.57 -23.40
N GLU A 270 3.13 -38.01 -24.04
CA GLU A 270 3.29 -36.91 -24.98
C GLU A 270 3.77 -35.64 -24.28
N LEU A 271 3.25 -35.34 -23.09
CA LEU A 271 3.74 -34.23 -22.26
C LEU A 271 5.23 -34.41 -21.94
N VAL A 272 5.62 -35.58 -21.44
CA VAL A 272 7.00 -35.88 -21.05
C VAL A 272 7.94 -35.80 -22.25
N SER A 273 7.53 -36.34 -23.40
CA SER A 273 8.29 -36.25 -24.64
C SER A 273 8.49 -34.79 -25.08
N LYS A 274 7.44 -33.97 -25.06
CA LYS A 274 7.55 -32.53 -25.40
C LYS A 274 8.42 -31.77 -24.41
N LEU A 275 8.28 -32.02 -23.12
CA LEU A 275 9.08 -31.36 -22.09
C LEU A 275 10.57 -31.74 -22.20
N ARG A 276 10.88 -33.00 -22.49
CA ARG A 276 12.27 -33.49 -22.65
C ARG A 276 12.90 -33.06 -23.97
N ASN A 277 12.19 -33.23 -25.08
CA ASN A 277 12.78 -33.12 -26.42
C ASN A 277 12.61 -31.72 -27.04
N GLU A 278 11.48 -31.05 -26.80
CA GLU A 278 11.18 -29.72 -27.37
C GLU A 278 11.55 -28.61 -26.39
N ALA A 279 11.00 -28.64 -25.16
CA ALA A 279 11.21 -27.59 -24.16
C ALA A 279 12.54 -27.74 -23.38
N LYS A 280 13.07 -28.96 -23.28
CA LYS A 280 14.31 -29.33 -22.57
C LYS A 280 14.34 -28.87 -21.11
N VAL A 281 13.24 -29.08 -20.38
CA VAL A 281 13.08 -28.68 -18.97
C VAL A 281 13.07 -29.85 -17.98
N ILE A 282 13.11 -31.09 -18.46
CA ILE A 282 13.19 -32.35 -17.70
C ILE A 282 14.04 -33.39 -18.42
#